data_AF-A0A8T7AF01-F1
#
_entry.id   AF-A0A8T7AF01-F1
#
_cell.length_a   1.000
_cell.length_b   1.000
_cell.length_c   1.000
_cell.angle_alpha   90.00
_cell.angle_beta   90.00
_cell.angle_gamma   90.00
#
_symmetry.space_group_name_H-M   'P 1'
#
loop_
_entity.id
_entity.type
_entity.pdbx_description
1 polymer ?
#
loop_
_entity_poly.entity_id
_entity_poly.type
_entity_poly.pdbx_seq_one_letter_code
_entity_poly.pdbx_strand_id
1 'polypeptide(L)' 'RYTGNTLAKHLELNELIALKPGHFTRWLYLFERAVRENFHGPNANLMMKRSVIVAQSISAAITERKKSQMHLTLKGREI' A
#
# COMPACT_ATOMS: atom_id res chain seq x y z
N ARG A 1 -11.55 14.55 12.18
CA ARG A 1 -11.75 13.22 11.56
C ARG A 1 -11.09 13.24 10.18
N TYR A 2 -10.44 12.16 9.77
CA TYR A 2 -9.91 12.04 8.40
C TYR A 2 -11.05 11.71 7.43
N THR A 3 -11.16 12.47 6.34
CA THR A 3 -12.22 12.34 5.31
C THR A 3 -11.68 11.92 3.95
N GLY A 4 -10.37 11.69 3.83
CA GLY A 4 -9.71 11.37 2.56
C GLY A 4 -9.85 9.91 2.14
N ASN A 5 -9.72 9.66 0.84
CA ASN A 5 -9.62 8.31 0.29
C ASN A 5 -8.14 7.93 0.11
N THR A 6 -7.57 7.28 1.13
CA THR A 6 -6.16 6.88 1.12
C THR A 6 -5.82 5.98 -0.06
N LEU A 7 -6.69 5.03 -0.42
CA LEU A 7 -6.44 4.14 -1.55
C LEU A 7 -6.39 4.89 -2.88
N ALA A 8 -7.31 5.84 -3.11
CA ALA A 8 -7.34 6.63 -4.34
C ALA A 8 -5.99 7.35 -4.59
N LYS A 9 -5.37 7.92 -3.55
CA LYS A 9 -4.06 8.58 -3.68
C LYS A 9 -2.92 7.62 -4.05
N HIS A 10 -2.95 6.39 -3.55
CA HIS A 10 -1.93 5.41 -3.93
C HIS A 10 -2.18 4.87 -5.35
N LEU A 11 -3.43 4.78 -5.79
CA LEU A 11 -3.78 4.43 -7.16
C LEU A 11 -3.33 5.53 -8.13
N GLU A 12 -3.63 6.80 -7.85
CA GLU A 12 -3.16 7.95 -8.63
C GLU A 12 -1.63 7.95 -8.75
N LEU A 13 -0.92 7.76 -7.64
CA LEU A 13 0.55 7.68 -7.65
C LEU A 13 1.07 6.49 -8.46
N ASN A 14 0.41 5.34 -8.39
CA ASN A 14 0.81 4.15 -9.14
C ASN A 14 0.69 4.33 -10.67
N GLU A 15 -0.25 5.13 -11.15
CA GLU A 15 -0.34 5.47 -12.57
C GLU A 15 0.83 6.35 -13.04
N LEU A 16 1.34 7.21 -12.16
CA LEU A 16 2.51 8.05 -12.44
C LEU A 16 3.82 7.25 -12.35
N ILE A 17 3.97 6.47 -11.28
CA ILE A 17 5.15 5.66 -10.99
C ILE A 17 4.69 4.34 -10.37
N ALA A 18 4.97 3.24 -11.06
CA ALA A 18 4.54 1.91 -10.63
C ALA A 18 4.99 1.59 -9.19
N LEU A 19 4.02 1.49 -8.28
CA LEU A 19 4.24 1.09 -6.90
C LEU A 19 4.42 -0.43 -6.84
N LYS A 20 5.51 -0.85 -6.21
CA LYS A 20 5.87 -2.26 -6.03
C LYS A 20 5.69 -2.66 -4.57
N PRO A 21 5.45 -3.95 -4.27
CA PRO A 21 5.39 -4.44 -2.89
C PRO A 21 6.58 -3.99 -2.03
N GLY A 22 7.78 -3.94 -2.62
CA GLY A 22 9.00 -3.49 -1.94
C GLY A 22 8.94 -2.04 -1.42
N HIS A 23 8.15 -1.15 -2.03
CA HIS A 23 7.95 0.22 -1.53
C HIS A 23 7.21 0.20 -0.17
N PHE A 24 6.18 -0.64 -0.05
CA PHE A 24 5.44 -0.80 1.20
C PHE A 24 6.29 -1.47 2.28
N THR A 25 7.12 -2.45 1.92
CA THR A 25 8.11 -3.05 2.83
C THR A 25 9.09 -2.00 3.35
N ARG A 26 9.65 -1.17 2.46
CA ARG A 26 10.58 -0.12 2.87
C ARG A 26 9.92 0.93 3.76
N TRP A 27 8.69 1.32 3.44
CA TRP A 27 7.92 2.24 4.26
C TRP A 27 7.66 1.66 5.66
N LEU A 28 7.24 0.40 5.77
CA LEU A 28 7.02 -0.27 7.05
C LEU A 28 8.29 -0.31 7.91
N TYR A 29 9.44 -0.59 7.31
CA TYR A 29 10.73 -0.58 8.01
C TYR A 29 11.05 0.81 8.60
N LEU A 30 10.89 1.87 7.80
CA LEU A 30 11.16 3.24 8.25
C LEU A 30 10.15 3.67 9.32
N PHE A 31 8.88 3.32 9.13
CA PHE A 31 7.82 3.63 10.08
C PHE A 31 8.03 2.90 11.42
N GLU A 32 8.41 1.62 11.39
CA GLU A 32 8.73 0.87 12.61
C GLU A 32 9.85 1.56 13.38
N ARG A 33 10.93 1.92 12.71
CA ARG A 33 12.04 2.63 13.36
C ARG A 33 11.56 3.92 14.04
N ALA A 34 10.82 4.76 13.31
CA ALA A 34 10.28 5.99 13.86
C ALA A 34 9.36 5.74 15.08
N VAL A 35 8.51 4.72 15.02
CA VAL A 35 7.63 4.38 16.15
C VAL A 35 8.45 3.89 17.35
N ARG A 36 9.43 3.01 17.15
CA ARG A 36 10.26 2.45 18.21
C ARG A 36 11.18 3.49 18.85
N GLU A 37 11.63 4.48 18.08
CA GLU A 37 12.49 5.58 18.54
C GLU A 37 11.72 6.60 19.42
N ASN A 38 10.40 6.74 19.21
CA ASN A 38 9.60 7.79 19.87
C ASN A 38 8.52 7.28 20.83
N PHE A 39 8.13 6.00 20.73
CA PHE A 39 7.01 5.44 21.46
C PHE A 39 7.32 4.02 21.96
N HIS A 40 6.75 3.68 23.11
CA HIS A 40 6.87 2.36 23.72
C HIS A 40 5.53 1.84 24.24
N GLY A 41 5.53 0.58 24.66
CA GLY A 41 4.38 -0.05 25.27
C GLY A 41 3.27 -0.48 24.29
N PRO A 42 2.06 -0.76 24.81
CA PRO A 42 0.99 -1.39 24.04
C PRO A 42 0.55 -0.59 22.81
N ASN A 43 0.57 0.75 22.90
CA ASN A 43 0.17 1.63 21.81
C ASN A 43 1.16 1.58 20.63
N ALA A 44 2.46 1.56 20.91
CA ALA A 44 3.48 1.41 19.86
C ALA A 44 3.31 0.07 19.12
N ASN A 45 3.05 -1.01 19.87
CA ASN A 45 2.77 -2.32 19.28
C ASN A 45 1.48 -2.33 18.45
N LEU A 46 0.43 -1.65 18.91
CA LEU A 46 -0.83 -1.54 18.19
C LEU A 46 -0.67 -0.73 16.90
N MET A 47 0.11 0.35 16.92
CA MET A 47 0.45 1.13 15.73
C MET A 47 1.13 0.25 14.68
N MET A 48 2.09 -0.59 15.09
CA MET A 48 2.77 -1.50 14.17
C MET A 48 1.85 -2.56 13.56
N LYS A 49 0.97 -3.16 14.36
CA LYS A 49 -0.02 -4.12 13.84
C LYS A 49 -0.93 -3.47 12.80
N ARG A 50 -1.39 -2.24 13.06
CA ARG A 50 -2.28 -1.51 12.15
C ARG A 50 -1.57 -1.07 10.87
N SER A 51 -0.31 -0.62 10.95
CA SER A 51 0.44 -0.18 9.78
C SER A 51 0.67 -1.34 8.81
N VAL A 52 0.96 -2.55 9.30
CA VAL A 52 1.11 -3.75 8.48
C VAL A 52 -0.18 -4.06 7.71
N ILE A 53 -1.33 -4.04 8.38
CA ILE A 53 -2.63 -4.28 7.74
C ILE A 53 -2.88 -3.27 6.61
N VAL A 54 -2.67 -1.97 6.88
CA VAL A 54 -2.88 -0.92 5.87
C VAL A 54 -1.95 -1.11 4.67
N ALA A 55 -0.67 -1.35 4.92
CA ALA A 55 0.32 -1.56 3.86
C ALA A 55 -0.02 -2.78 2.98
N GLN A 56 -0.44 -3.89 3.60
CA GLN A 56 -0.86 -5.09 2.89
C GLN A 56 -2.13 -4.85 2.05
N SER A 57 -3.15 -4.22 2.63
CA SER A 57 -4.41 -3.94 1.93
C SER A 57 -4.20 -3.05 0.71
N ILE A 58 -3.41 -1.99 0.82
CA ILE A 58 -3.14 -1.07 -0.29
C ILE A 58 -2.25 -1.76 -1.36
N SER A 59 -1.19 -2.46 -0.94
CA SER A 59 -0.32 -3.19 -1.87
C SER A 59 -1.08 -4.25 -2.67
N ALA A 60 -2.00 -4.97 -2.02
CA ALA A 60 -2.84 -5.96 -2.68
C ALA A 60 -3.78 -5.32 -3.70
N ALA A 61 -4.48 -4.23 -3.32
CA ALA A 61 -5.40 -3.53 -4.20
C ALA A 61 -4.72 -2.99 -5.48
N ILE A 62 -3.51 -2.42 -5.36
CA ILE A 62 -2.72 -1.96 -6.50
C ILE A 62 -2.32 -3.13 -7.41
N THR A 63 -1.87 -4.23 -6.80
CA THR A 63 -1.43 -5.42 -7.54
C THR A 63 -2.59 -6.05 -8.32
N GLU A 64 -3.76 -6.16 -7.68
CA GLU A 64 -4.95 -6.76 -8.31
C GLU A 64 -5.47 -5.90 -9.46
N ARG A 65 -5.55 -4.57 -9.28
CA ARG A 65 -5.92 -3.65 -10.37
C ARG A 65 -5.01 -3.81 -11.59
N LYS A 66 -3.70 -3.97 -11.37
CA LYS A 66 -2.73 -4.23 -12.46
C LYS A 66 -3.06 -5.52 -13.20
N LYS A 67 -3.38 -6.61 -12.50
CA LYS A 67 -3.78 -7.89 -13.12
C LYS A 67 -5.06 -7.77 -13.94
N SER A 68 -6.10 -7.12 -13.37
CA SER A 68 -7.37 -6.94 -14.06
C SER A 68 -7.20 -6.12 -15.34
N GLN A 69 -6.41 -5.04 -15.31
CA GLN A 69 -6.09 -4.24 -16.50
C GLN A 69 -5.34 -5.06 -17.54
N MET A 70 -4.32 -5.84 -17.13
CA MET A 70 -3.56 -6.70 -18.04
C MET A 70 -4.47 -7.73 -18.75
N HIS A 71 -5.37 -8.37 -18.00
CA HIS A 71 -6.33 -9.33 -18.54
C HIS A 71 -7.26 -8.70 -19.60
N LEU A 72 -7.74 -7.47 -19.38
CA LEU A 72 -8.55 -6.73 -20.35
C LEU A 72 -7.79 -6.41 -21.63
N THR A 73 -6.53 -5.98 -21.54
CA THR A 73 -5.70 -5.68 -22.72
C THR A 73 -5.33 -6.91 -23.55
N LEU A 74 -5.21 -8.10 -22.94
CA LEU A 74 -4.92 -9.34 -23.66
C LEU A 74 -6.15 -9.82 -24.45
N LYS A 75 -7.34 -9.76 -23.83
CA LYS A 75 -8.61 -10.13 -24.48
C LYS A 75 -8.95 -9.23 -25.68
N GLY A 76 -8.54 -7.96 -25.67
CA GLY A 76 -8.79 -7.02 -26.76
C GLY A 76 -7.86 -7.13 -27.98
N ARG A 77 -6.82 -7.97 -27.92
CA ARG A 77 -5.86 -8.19 -29.02
C ARG A 77 -6.13 -9.45 -29.84
N GLU A 78 -7.14 -10.24 -29.46
CA GLU A 78 -7.55 -11.48 -30.15
C GLU A 78 -8.64 -11.26 -31.22
N ILE A 79 -8.77 -10.04 -31.76
CA ILE A 79 -9.72 -9.71 -32.85
C ILE A 79 -8.95 -9.18 -34.05
#